data_AF-A0A444J611-F1
#
_entry.id   AF-A0A444J611-F1
#
_cell.length_a   1.000
_cell.length_b   1.000
_cell.length_c   1.000
_cell.angle_alpha   90.00
_cell.angle_beta   90.00
_cell.angle_gamma   90.00
#
_symmetry.space_group_name_H-M   'P 1'
#
loop_
_entity.id
_entity.type
_entity.pdbx_description
1 polymer ?
#
loop_
_entity_poly.entity_id
_entity_poly.type
_entity_poly.pdbx_seq_one_letter_code
_entity_poly.pdbx_strand_id
1 'polypeptide(L)'
;DECAWGSWLLAEYGQKCPFIELSRRVSPKHLGYAIKKRGFKPEEVTAYGEILNRNMPDGYVPTDVLAEVVASCPKYVSQWLDTERRNMIWRHQGFYESLCEVLLEKQPKQGKQLFGEMHRNNRHRTVDSGTKIPLLFFSAFKAADSAEVCSIRRILRGKTLTDNDLFEIAFLAQKHNRYEWLEKTITVYLNSDFALDIAKGLFLLGFMGTPSAGEQLDTWIAEKKPSWLHDCARRAKIIHERNQWAHHWFERFVNHEEKLQAWAAFHLFLRCVDRRFWLWGEKVISSPDVRYERLEHYRACRGSIVQKVKKNEEKSPFELKKCLVGWKVQESQLWPWLGAYLQEDSEPEDLAEAQRLRAKTDVAPINDDLLNAAKNAGRP
;
A
#
# COMPACT_ATOMS: atom_id res chain seq x y z
N ASP A 1 -13.30 22.63 16.35
CA ASP A 1 -11.85 22.91 16.45
C ASP A 1 -11.47 24.39 16.35
N GLU A 2 -12.13 25.29 17.10
CA GLU A 2 -11.67 26.69 17.18
C GLU A 2 -10.26 26.81 17.79
N CYS A 3 -9.87 25.87 18.67
CA CYS A 3 -8.53 25.81 19.26
C CYS A 3 -7.41 25.34 18.29
N ALA A 4 -7.76 24.68 17.18
CA ALA A 4 -6.75 24.18 16.23
C ALA A 4 -6.13 25.30 15.40
N TRP A 5 -6.96 26.26 14.95
CA TRP A 5 -6.50 27.43 14.21
C TRP A 5 -5.60 28.33 15.05
N GLY A 6 -5.97 28.57 16.32
CA GLY A 6 -5.12 29.32 17.26
C GLY A 6 -3.76 28.65 17.48
N SER A 7 -3.75 27.32 17.67
CA SER A 7 -2.51 26.54 17.79
C SER A 7 -1.63 26.65 16.54
N TRP A 8 -2.23 26.60 15.34
CA TRP A 8 -1.51 26.70 14.08
C TRP A 8 -0.92 28.10 13.86
N LEU A 9 -1.70 29.16 14.09
CA LEU A 9 -1.23 30.54 13.98
C LEU A 9 -0.09 30.83 14.95
N LEU A 10 -0.20 30.37 16.20
CA LEU A 10 0.87 30.52 17.18
C LEU A 10 2.12 29.73 16.80
N ALA A 11 1.97 28.54 16.22
CA ALA A 11 3.10 27.76 15.73
C ALA A 11 3.80 28.40 14.52
N GLU A 12 3.04 29.04 13.61
CA GLU A 12 3.58 29.73 12.43
C GLU A 12 4.27 31.05 12.80
N TYR A 13 3.61 31.90 13.59
CA TYR A 13 4.01 33.30 13.81
C TYR A 13 4.62 33.57 15.20
N GLY A 14 4.54 32.62 16.14
CA GLY A 14 5.04 32.76 17.52
C GLY A 14 6.56 32.67 17.67
N GLN A 15 7.35 33.01 16.65
CA GLN A 15 8.81 32.83 16.62
C GLN A 15 9.54 33.62 17.73
N LYS A 16 8.99 34.77 18.13
CA LYS A 16 9.53 35.61 19.21
C LYS A 16 9.15 35.13 20.62
N CYS A 17 8.18 34.22 20.73
CA CYS A 17 7.76 33.68 22.02
C CYS A 17 8.77 32.61 22.50
N PRO A 18 9.15 32.59 23.78
CA PRO A 18 9.91 31.47 24.35
C PRO A 18 9.17 30.15 24.14
N PHE A 19 9.90 29.08 23.81
CA PHE A 19 9.28 27.79 23.48
C PHE A 19 8.41 27.23 24.61
N ILE A 20 8.84 27.42 25.87
CA ILE A 20 8.08 26.98 27.05
C ILE A 20 6.73 27.70 27.21
N GLU A 21 6.64 28.96 26.80
CA GLU A 21 5.37 29.71 26.80
C GLU A 21 4.48 29.26 25.65
N LEU A 22 5.07 28.94 24.50
CA LEU A 22 4.36 28.39 23.35
C LEU A 22 3.78 27.00 23.67
N SER A 23 4.55 26.13 24.35
CA SER A 23 4.13 24.78 24.70
C SER A 23 2.95 24.70 25.66
N ARG A 24 2.67 25.77 26.41
CA ARG A 24 1.50 25.88 27.27
C ARG A 24 0.21 26.21 26.52
N ARG A 25 0.32 26.75 25.30
CA ARG A 25 -0.80 27.32 24.53
C ARG A 25 -1.12 26.55 23.25
N VAL A 26 -0.18 25.72 22.79
CA VAL A 26 -0.26 24.99 21.54
C VAL A 26 -0.33 23.50 21.83
N SER A 27 -1.28 22.79 21.22
CA SER A 27 -1.39 21.34 21.38
C SER A 27 -0.10 20.63 20.93
N PRO A 28 0.32 19.52 21.55
CA PRO A 28 1.55 18.81 21.20
C PRO A 28 1.70 18.52 19.70
N LYS A 29 0.64 18.11 19.00
CA LYS A 29 0.67 17.85 17.54
C LYS A 29 1.13 19.05 16.69
N HIS A 30 0.83 20.27 17.11
CA HIS A 30 1.19 21.51 16.41
C HIS A 30 2.53 22.09 16.89
N LEU A 31 3.03 21.67 18.06
CA LEU A 31 4.33 22.12 18.56
C LEU A 31 5.47 21.62 17.68
N GLY A 32 5.37 20.41 17.12
CA GLY A 32 6.36 19.93 16.17
C GLY A 32 6.54 20.86 14.96
N TYR A 33 5.44 21.42 14.46
CA TYR A 33 5.47 22.40 13.37
C TYR A 33 6.20 23.70 13.78
N ALA A 34 5.97 24.19 14.99
CA ALA A 34 6.66 25.36 15.51
C ALA A 34 8.19 25.15 15.58
N ILE A 35 8.64 23.99 16.05
CA ILE A 35 10.07 23.65 16.16
C ILE A 35 10.72 23.64 14.76
N LYS A 36 10.04 23.01 13.79
CA LYS A 36 10.48 23.00 12.40
C LYS A 36 10.66 24.42 11.86
N LYS A 37 9.67 25.30 12.08
CA LYS A 37 9.74 26.71 11.64
C LYS A 37 10.84 27.51 12.33
N ARG A 38 11.22 27.12 13.54
CA ARG A 38 12.28 27.76 14.35
C ARG A 38 13.66 27.16 14.11
N GLY A 39 13.80 26.22 13.16
CA GLY A 39 15.07 25.65 12.74
C GLY A 39 15.63 24.58 13.67
N PHE A 40 14.77 23.80 14.35
CA PHE A 40 15.18 22.63 15.15
C PHE A 40 16.23 22.92 16.23
N LYS A 41 16.06 23.99 16.99
CA LYS A 41 16.98 24.34 18.08
C LYS A 41 17.10 23.16 19.08
N PRO A 42 18.32 22.71 19.44
CA PRO A 42 18.52 21.49 20.24
C PRO A 42 17.75 21.47 21.58
N GLU A 43 17.71 22.61 22.26
CA GLU A 43 16.98 22.78 23.53
C GLU A 43 15.46 22.67 23.35
N GLU A 44 14.92 23.18 22.24
CA GLU A 44 13.48 23.10 21.93
C GLU A 44 13.09 21.68 21.51
N VAL A 45 13.93 21.00 20.73
CA VAL A 45 13.75 19.59 20.35
C VAL A 45 13.74 18.70 21.58
N THR A 46 14.67 18.92 22.51
CA THR A 46 14.75 18.15 23.77
C THR A 46 13.51 18.38 24.64
N ALA A 47 13.11 19.63 24.83
CA ALA A 47 11.92 19.98 25.59
C ALA A 47 10.65 19.38 24.96
N TYR A 48 10.58 19.35 23.64
CA TYR A 48 9.48 18.73 22.92
C TYR A 48 9.43 17.21 23.07
N GLY A 49 10.58 16.53 23.02
CA GLY A 49 10.66 15.09 23.33
C GLY A 49 10.10 14.76 24.72
N GLU A 50 10.40 15.60 25.71
CA GLU A 50 9.83 15.47 27.07
C GLU A 50 8.32 15.68 27.09
N ILE A 51 7.82 16.69 26.35
CA ILE A 51 6.38 16.95 26.22
C ILE A 51 5.67 15.76 25.56
N LEU A 52 6.22 15.20 24.48
CA LEU A 52 5.66 14.03 23.80
C LEU A 52 5.61 12.81 24.73
N ASN A 53 6.64 12.64 25.56
CA ASN A 53 6.68 11.52 26.51
C ASN A 53 5.65 11.65 27.63
N ARG A 54 5.36 12.89 28.08
CA ARG A 54 4.35 13.15 29.10
C ARG A 54 2.93 13.14 28.54
N ASN A 55 2.74 13.75 27.37
CA ASN A 55 1.45 14.01 26.73
C ASN A 55 1.52 13.57 25.27
N MET A 56 1.36 12.26 25.04
CA MET A 56 1.41 11.69 23.70
C MET A 56 0.27 12.24 22.84
N PRO A 57 0.56 12.72 21.61
CA PRO A 57 -0.45 13.38 20.80
C PRO A 57 -1.46 12.38 20.22
N ASP A 58 -2.73 12.77 20.21
CA ASP A 58 -3.78 12.11 19.45
C ASP A 58 -3.67 12.53 17.98
N GLY A 59 -2.67 11.99 17.26
CA GLY A 59 -2.53 12.21 15.83
C GLY A 59 -1.12 12.12 15.28
N TYR A 60 -1.03 12.45 14.00
CA TYR A 60 0.22 12.45 13.23
C TYR A 60 1.18 13.53 13.73
N VAL A 61 2.45 13.17 13.87
CA VAL A 61 3.56 14.10 14.11
C VAL A 61 4.44 14.08 12.87
N PRO A 62 4.83 15.25 12.31
CA PRO A 62 5.71 15.29 11.14
C PRO A 62 6.99 14.46 11.34
N THR A 63 7.31 13.60 10.37
CA THR A 63 8.38 12.60 10.52
C THR A 63 9.78 13.22 10.54
N ASP A 64 9.96 14.39 9.93
CA ASP A 64 11.19 15.18 10.05
C ASP A 64 11.43 15.69 11.48
N VAL A 65 10.39 16.22 12.13
CA VAL A 65 10.47 16.63 13.54
C VAL A 65 10.75 15.44 14.44
N LEU A 66 10.05 14.33 14.21
CA LEU A 66 10.22 13.15 15.03
C LEU A 66 11.61 12.51 14.83
N ALA A 67 12.20 12.61 13.64
CA ALA A 67 13.58 12.20 13.40
C ALA A 67 14.58 13.00 14.26
N GLU A 68 14.40 14.31 14.37
CA GLU A 68 15.24 15.15 15.25
C GLU A 68 15.07 14.80 16.73
N VAL A 69 13.84 14.52 17.17
CA VAL A 69 13.57 14.06 18.54
C VAL A 69 14.20 12.69 18.82
N VAL A 70 14.09 11.75 17.88
CA VAL A 70 14.70 10.42 17.99
C VAL A 70 16.21 10.51 18.08
N ALA A 71 16.85 11.40 17.30
CA ALA A 71 18.29 11.63 17.34
C ALA A 71 18.74 12.30 18.65
N SER A 72 17.99 13.32 19.10
CA SER A 72 18.37 14.13 20.28
C SER A 72 18.01 13.48 21.61
N CYS A 73 17.00 12.61 21.64
CA CYS A 73 16.44 12.04 22.87
C CYS A 73 16.18 10.52 22.76
N PRO A 74 17.21 9.69 22.49
CA PRO A 74 17.05 8.24 22.31
C PRO A 74 16.44 7.53 23.53
N LYS A 75 16.62 8.08 24.73
CA LYS A 75 16.01 7.56 25.98
C LYS A 75 14.49 7.46 25.90
N TYR A 76 13.81 8.38 25.21
CA TYR A 76 12.35 8.36 25.10
C TYR A 76 11.87 7.29 24.12
N VAL A 77 12.66 6.99 23.09
CA VAL A 77 12.36 5.91 22.14
C VAL A 77 12.25 4.58 22.86
N SER A 78 13.22 4.25 23.72
CA SER A 78 13.16 3.03 24.52
C SER A 78 11.93 2.98 25.43
N GLN A 79 11.51 4.12 26.00
CA GLN A 79 10.29 4.20 26.83
C GLN A 79 9.01 4.03 26.00
N TRP A 80 8.98 4.56 24.78
CA TRP A 80 7.80 4.44 23.89
C TRP A 80 7.63 3.03 23.32
N LEU A 81 8.74 2.30 23.17
CA LEU A 81 8.78 0.91 22.72
C LEU A 81 8.66 -0.12 23.86
N ASP A 82 8.52 0.35 25.09
CA ASP A 82 8.35 -0.53 26.24
C ASP A 82 7.02 -1.32 26.13
N THR A 83 7.12 -2.64 26.31
CA THR A 83 6.03 -3.59 26.18
C THR A 83 4.87 -3.35 27.14
N GLU A 84 5.12 -2.73 28.29
CA GLU A 84 4.07 -2.35 29.25
C GLU A 84 3.13 -1.27 28.68
N ARG A 85 3.56 -0.56 27.62
CA ARG A 85 2.80 0.49 26.93
C ARG A 85 2.13 0.03 25.64
N ARG A 86 1.98 -1.27 25.39
CA ARG A 86 1.28 -1.79 24.19
C ARG A 86 -0.09 -1.17 23.96
N ASN A 87 -0.84 -0.85 25.03
CA ASN A 87 -2.14 -0.19 24.91
C ASN A 87 -2.05 1.24 24.34
N MET A 88 -0.90 1.90 24.46
CA MET A 88 -0.68 3.24 23.91
C MET A 88 -0.50 3.21 22.39
N ILE A 89 0.04 2.13 21.83
CA ILE A 89 0.22 1.97 20.39
C ILE A 89 -1.11 2.17 19.65
N TRP A 90 -2.21 1.63 20.21
CA TRP A 90 -3.54 1.76 19.61
C TRP A 90 -4.16 3.14 19.84
N ARG A 91 -4.02 3.68 21.05
CA ARG A 91 -4.62 4.98 21.41
C ARG A 91 -3.99 6.12 20.62
N HIS A 92 -2.68 6.05 20.36
CA HIS A 92 -1.91 7.07 19.67
C HIS A 92 -1.35 6.55 18.35
N GLN A 93 -2.16 5.82 17.58
CA GLN A 93 -1.74 5.17 16.33
C GLN A 93 -1.01 6.12 15.37
N GLY A 94 -1.52 7.34 15.15
CA GLY A 94 -0.88 8.30 14.25
C GLY A 94 0.55 8.69 14.67
N PHE A 95 0.81 8.77 15.98
CA PHE A 95 2.14 9.00 16.51
C PHE A 95 3.05 7.79 16.25
N TYR A 96 2.57 6.58 16.55
CA TYR A 96 3.35 5.36 16.37
C TYR A 96 3.60 5.00 14.90
N GLU A 97 2.68 5.33 13.98
CA GLU A 97 2.91 5.19 12.53
C GLU A 97 4.04 6.10 12.06
N SER A 98 4.04 7.35 12.54
CA SER A 98 5.12 8.32 12.27
C SER A 98 6.44 7.87 12.88
N LEU A 99 6.41 7.36 14.11
CA LEU A 99 7.57 6.83 14.81
C LEU A 99 8.14 5.61 14.08
N CYS A 100 7.28 4.68 13.65
CA CYS A 100 7.69 3.51 12.88
C CYS A 100 8.38 3.92 11.58
N GLU A 101 7.85 4.90 10.84
CA GLU A 101 8.51 5.44 9.65
C GLU A 101 9.93 5.94 9.95
N VAL A 102 10.08 6.77 10.98
CA VAL A 102 11.38 7.31 11.39
C VAL A 102 12.34 6.21 11.84
N LEU A 103 11.87 5.26 12.64
CA LEU A 103 12.70 4.18 13.17
C LEU A 103 13.13 3.21 12.08
N LEU A 104 12.29 2.92 11.08
CA LEU A 104 12.70 2.08 9.95
C LEU A 104 13.86 2.70 9.15
N GLU A 105 13.92 4.03 9.08
CA GLU A 105 14.99 4.76 8.41
C GLU A 105 16.25 4.91 9.28
N LYS A 106 16.09 5.25 10.56
CA LYS A 106 17.21 5.64 11.44
C LYS A 106 17.69 4.53 12.37
N GLN A 107 16.81 3.64 12.80
CA GLN A 107 17.09 2.57 13.77
C GLN A 107 16.34 1.27 13.38
N PRO A 108 16.71 0.62 12.25
CA PRO A 108 15.85 -0.37 11.59
C PRO A 108 15.42 -1.57 12.45
N LYS A 109 16.25 -1.98 13.41
CA LYS A 109 15.92 -3.04 14.38
C LYS A 109 14.70 -2.69 15.23
N GLN A 110 14.71 -1.49 15.82
CA GLN A 110 13.57 -0.98 16.60
C GLN A 110 12.37 -0.70 15.70
N GLY A 111 12.59 -0.16 14.50
CA GLY A 111 11.54 0.06 13.50
C GLY A 111 10.81 -1.23 13.14
N LYS A 112 11.54 -2.33 12.92
CA LYS A 112 10.96 -3.65 12.66
C LYS A 112 10.19 -4.21 13.85
N GLN A 113 10.70 -4.05 15.07
CA GLN A 113 9.98 -4.46 16.26
C GLN A 113 8.62 -3.75 16.34
N LEU A 114 8.62 -2.41 16.26
CA LEU A 114 7.39 -1.62 16.31
C LEU A 114 6.45 -1.96 15.15
N PHE A 115 6.98 -2.11 13.93
CA PHE A 115 6.19 -2.52 12.77
C PHE A 115 5.46 -3.84 13.04
N GLY A 116 6.17 -4.84 13.57
CA GLY A 116 5.61 -6.14 13.90
C GLY A 116 4.48 -6.05 14.93
N GLU A 117 4.67 -5.26 15.98
CA GLU A 117 3.65 -5.04 17.01
C GLU A 117 2.39 -4.38 16.45
N MET A 118 2.57 -3.32 15.64
CA MET A 118 1.46 -2.61 14.99
C MET A 118 0.74 -3.48 13.97
N HIS A 119 1.48 -4.28 13.20
CA HIS A 119 0.93 -5.12 12.15
C HIS A 119 0.06 -6.27 12.69
N ARG A 120 0.40 -6.85 13.85
CA ARG A 120 -0.36 -7.95 14.47
C ARG A 120 -1.72 -7.51 15.01
N ASN A 121 -1.79 -6.36 15.64
CA ASN A 121 -2.92 -5.94 16.47
C ASN A 121 -3.90 -4.99 15.75
N ASN A 122 -4.12 -5.25 14.47
CA ASN A 122 -4.54 -4.27 13.48
C ASN A 122 -6.05 -3.98 13.43
N ARG A 123 -6.68 -3.70 14.60
CA ARG A 123 -8.14 -3.48 14.73
C ARG A 123 -8.62 -2.21 14.03
N HIS A 124 -7.79 -1.17 13.98
CA HIS A 124 -8.07 0.08 13.26
C HIS A 124 -6.87 0.44 12.39
N ARG A 125 -7.05 0.47 11.06
CA ARG A 125 -6.00 0.83 10.10
C ARG A 125 -6.19 2.29 9.69
N THR A 126 -5.21 3.15 9.96
CA THR A 126 -5.12 4.40 9.20
C THR A 126 -4.75 4.04 7.77
N VAL A 127 -5.57 4.50 6.82
CA VAL A 127 -5.35 4.25 5.39
C VAL A 127 -5.18 5.56 4.67
N ASP A 128 -4.39 5.54 3.60
CA ASP A 128 -4.32 6.67 2.69
C ASP A 128 -5.70 6.90 2.05
N SER A 129 -6.11 8.16 1.98
CA SER A 129 -7.45 8.53 1.54
C SER A 129 -7.71 8.18 0.07
N GLY A 130 -6.69 8.24 -0.78
CA GLY A 130 -6.79 8.01 -2.23
C GLY A 130 -6.63 6.54 -2.61
N THR A 131 -5.68 5.84 -2.01
CA THR A 131 -5.33 4.46 -2.35
C THR A 131 -5.98 3.43 -1.43
N LYS A 132 -6.42 3.84 -0.23
CA LYS A 132 -6.92 2.95 0.84
C LYS A 132 -5.88 1.94 1.35
N ILE A 133 -4.61 2.11 0.98
CA ILE A 133 -3.50 1.29 1.47
C ILE A 133 -3.16 1.74 2.91
N PRO A 134 -2.90 0.81 3.85
CA PRO A 134 -2.50 1.16 5.20
C PRO A 134 -1.24 2.03 5.23
N LEU A 135 -1.25 3.13 5.99
CA LEU A 135 -0.10 4.05 6.08
C LEU A 135 1.18 3.35 6.57
N LEU A 136 1.03 2.37 7.47
CA LEU A 136 2.13 1.52 7.93
C LEU A 136 2.87 0.84 6.77
N PHE A 137 2.19 0.47 5.69
CA PHE A 137 2.82 -0.18 4.55
C PHE A 137 3.64 0.81 3.72
N PHE A 138 3.21 2.07 3.61
CA PHE A 138 4.04 3.12 3.01
C PHE A 138 5.38 3.24 3.72
N SER A 139 5.40 3.20 5.06
CA SER A 139 6.63 3.30 5.85
C SER A 139 7.66 2.23 5.45
N ALA A 140 7.23 0.98 5.22
CA ALA A 140 8.12 -0.12 4.83
C ALA A 140 8.75 0.06 3.42
N PHE A 141 8.05 0.69 2.50
CA PHE A 141 8.54 0.92 1.13
C PHE A 141 9.26 2.27 0.98
N LYS A 142 8.91 3.25 1.81
CA LYS A 142 9.60 4.54 1.90
C LYS A 142 11.01 4.39 2.46
N ALA A 143 11.17 3.63 3.55
CA ALA A 143 12.46 3.44 4.22
C ALA A 143 13.54 2.86 3.29
N ALA A 144 14.80 3.26 3.48
CA ALA A 144 15.94 2.70 2.76
C ALA A 144 16.11 1.19 2.99
N ASP A 145 16.89 0.55 2.12
CA ASP A 145 17.10 -0.90 2.20
C ASP A 145 18.01 -1.24 3.40
N SER A 146 17.47 -2.03 4.33
CA SER A 146 18.20 -2.67 5.42
C SER A 146 17.78 -4.13 5.52
N ALA A 147 18.54 -4.98 6.22
CA ALA A 147 18.16 -6.38 6.43
C ALA A 147 16.76 -6.49 7.07
N GLU A 148 16.46 -5.60 8.01
CA GLU A 148 15.18 -5.50 8.71
C GLU A 148 14.05 -5.04 7.78
N VAL A 149 14.24 -3.95 7.02
CA VAL A 149 13.24 -3.43 6.08
C VAL A 149 12.95 -4.45 4.97
N CYS A 150 13.98 -5.08 4.42
CA CYS A 150 13.84 -6.15 3.43
C CYS A 150 13.06 -7.35 4.01
N SER A 151 13.28 -7.69 5.29
CA SER A 151 12.50 -8.75 5.94
C SER A 151 11.04 -8.39 6.11
N ILE A 152 10.71 -7.12 6.42
CA ILE A 152 9.32 -6.64 6.49
C ILE A 152 8.64 -6.75 5.14
N ARG A 153 9.29 -6.28 4.07
CA ARG A 153 8.75 -6.39 2.70
C ARG A 153 8.52 -7.84 2.30
N ARG A 154 9.41 -8.75 2.69
CA ARG A 154 9.24 -10.20 2.49
C ARG A 154 8.02 -10.74 3.24
N ILE A 155 7.80 -10.34 4.50
CA ILE A 155 6.62 -10.73 5.27
C ILE A 155 5.34 -10.22 4.59
N LEU A 156 5.30 -8.94 4.19
CA LEU A 156 4.15 -8.36 3.51
C LEU A 156 3.84 -9.09 2.20
N ARG A 157 4.88 -9.41 1.43
CA ARG A 157 4.77 -10.22 0.21
C ARG A 157 4.27 -11.64 0.49
N GLY A 158 4.79 -12.31 1.52
CA GLY A 158 4.37 -13.67 1.89
C GLY A 158 2.89 -13.78 2.23
N LYS A 159 2.31 -12.69 2.76
CA LYS A 159 0.89 -12.61 3.15
C LYS A 159 -0.06 -12.17 2.04
N THR A 160 0.38 -12.11 0.78
CA THR A 160 -0.51 -11.73 -0.34
C THR A 160 -1.47 -12.89 -0.65
N LEU A 161 -2.76 -12.68 -0.43
CA LEU A 161 -3.81 -13.69 -0.65
C LEU A 161 -4.76 -13.30 -1.80
N THR A 162 -4.68 -12.07 -2.28
CA THR A 162 -5.51 -11.53 -3.35
C THR A 162 -4.67 -10.76 -4.37
N ASP A 163 -5.24 -10.52 -5.55
CA ASP A 163 -4.69 -9.64 -6.57
C ASP A 163 -4.59 -8.20 -6.06
N ASN A 164 -5.48 -7.80 -5.16
CA ASN A 164 -5.39 -6.51 -4.46
C ASN A 164 -4.11 -6.42 -3.63
N ASP A 165 -3.74 -7.48 -2.90
CA ASP A 165 -2.51 -7.47 -2.09
C ASP A 165 -1.27 -7.38 -2.98
N LEU A 166 -1.22 -8.14 -4.07
CA LEU A 166 -0.15 -8.06 -5.06
C LEU A 166 -0.08 -6.66 -5.71
N PHE A 167 -1.23 -6.10 -6.05
CA PHE A 167 -1.34 -4.74 -6.59
C PHE A 167 -0.78 -3.72 -5.61
N GLU A 168 -1.12 -3.80 -4.33
CA GLU A 168 -0.64 -2.86 -3.31
C GLU A 168 0.88 -2.93 -3.13
N ILE A 169 1.47 -4.12 -3.15
CA ILE A 169 2.93 -4.30 -3.14
C ILE A 169 3.57 -3.64 -4.36
N ALA A 170 3.06 -3.91 -5.58
CA ALA A 170 3.58 -3.31 -6.80
C ALA A 170 3.41 -1.79 -6.81
N PHE A 171 2.27 -1.28 -6.32
CA PHE A 171 1.98 0.15 -6.22
C PHE A 171 2.96 0.85 -5.27
N LEU A 172 3.15 0.31 -4.05
CA LEU A 172 4.03 0.88 -3.04
C LEU A 172 5.49 0.89 -3.49
N ALA A 173 5.95 -0.20 -4.12
CA ALA A 173 7.28 -0.27 -4.69
C ALA A 173 7.50 0.83 -5.75
N GLN A 174 6.56 1.01 -6.67
CA GLN A 174 6.64 2.07 -7.69
C GLN A 174 6.56 3.48 -7.08
N LYS A 175 5.66 3.70 -6.11
CA LYS A 175 5.49 5.00 -5.45
C LYS A 175 6.77 5.50 -4.77
N HIS A 176 7.58 4.58 -4.25
CA HIS A 176 8.81 4.87 -3.52
C HIS A 176 10.09 4.51 -4.29
N ASN A 177 10.02 4.38 -5.62
CA ASN A 177 11.16 4.10 -6.49
C ASN A 177 11.93 2.82 -6.15
N ARG A 178 11.25 1.79 -5.62
CA ARG A 178 11.82 0.47 -5.30
C ARG A 178 11.71 -0.49 -6.50
N TYR A 179 12.01 0.00 -7.70
CA TYR A 179 11.89 -0.76 -8.95
C TYR A 179 12.81 -1.98 -8.97
N GLU A 180 14.08 -1.80 -8.61
CA GLU A 180 15.06 -2.89 -8.56
C GLU A 180 14.63 -4.02 -7.61
N TRP A 181 14.05 -3.67 -6.45
CA TRP A 181 13.53 -4.66 -5.51
C TRP A 181 12.33 -5.42 -6.10
N LEU A 182 11.43 -4.72 -6.80
CA LEU A 182 10.26 -5.31 -7.43
C LEU A 182 10.67 -6.23 -8.59
N GLU A 183 11.60 -5.80 -9.44
CA GLU A 183 12.16 -6.61 -10.54
C GLU A 183 12.84 -7.87 -10.02
N LYS A 184 13.71 -7.76 -9.01
CA LYS A 184 14.30 -8.95 -8.36
C LYS A 184 13.24 -9.90 -7.80
N THR A 185 12.18 -9.36 -7.21
CA THR A 185 11.07 -10.16 -6.68
C THR A 185 10.32 -10.88 -7.80
N ILE A 186 10.06 -10.20 -8.91
CA ILE A 186 9.43 -10.78 -10.11
C ILE A 186 10.32 -11.89 -10.67
N THR A 187 11.63 -11.66 -10.83
CA THR A 187 12.57 -12.67 -11.33
C THR A 187 12.58 -13.91 -10.44
N VAL A 188 12.60 -13.75 -9.11
CA VAL A 188 12.50 -14.88 -8.18
C VAL A 188 11.23 -15.68 -8.39
N TYR A 189 10.08 -15.00 -8.56
CA TYR A 189 8.81 -15.67 -8.80
C TYR A 189 8.73 -16.37 -10.16
N LEU A 190 9.21 -15.75 -11.22
CA LEU A 190 9.20 -16.34 -12.56
C LEU A 190 10.14 -17.55 -12.70
N ASN A 191 11.17 -17.64 -11.86
CA ASN A 191 12.11 -18.76 -11.80
C ASN A 191 11.74 -19.81 -10.73
N SER A 192 10.59 -19.67 -10.06
CA SER A 192 10.12 -20.64 -9.08
C SER A 192 9.62 -21.90 -9.77
N ASP A 193 9.80 -23.07 -9.14
CA ASP A 193 9.21 -24.33 -9.60
C ASP A 193 7.70 -24.40 -9.32
N PHE A 194 7.18 -23.48 -8.49
CA PHE A 194 5.76 -23.43 -8.15
C PHE A 194 4.98 -22.56 -9.12
N ALA A 195 3.98 -23.15 -9.80
CA ALA A 195 3.14 -22.43 -10.75
C ALA A 195 2.45 -21.19 -10.15
N LEU A 196 2.06 -21.23 -8.87
CA LEU A 196 1.44 -20.08 -8.23
C LEU A 196 2.43 -18.90 -8.08
N ASP A 197 3.69 -19.17 -7.75
CA ASP A 197 4.72 -18.13 -7.70
C ASP A 197 4.92 -17.51 -9.08
N ILE A 198 5.06 -18.33 -10.13
CA ILE A 198 5.19 -17.85 -11.50
C ILE A 198 3.99 -16.94 -11.85
N ALA A 199 2.77 -17.37 -11.53
CA ALA A 199 1.57 -16.57 -11.75
C ALA A 199 1.57 -15.24 -10.97
N LYS A 200 2.04 -15.23 -9.71
CA LYS A 200 2.23 -14.00 -8.93
C LYS A 200 3.25 -13.07 -9.59
N GLY A 201 4.36 -13.61 -10.08
CA GLY A 201 5.39 -12.87 -10.83
C GLY A 201 4.82 -12.22 -12.09
N LEU A 202 4.01 -12.96 -12.87
CA LEU A 202 3.31 -12.44 -14.05
C LEU A 202 2.34 -11.31 -13.69
N PHE A 203 1.57 -11.45 -12.60
CA PHE A 203 0.65 -10.39 -12.16
C PHE A 203 1.39 -9.14 -11.66
N LEU A 204 2.50 -9.31 -10.95
CA LEU A 204 3.35 -8.17 -10.56
C LEU A 204 3.89 -7.43 -11.78
N LEU A 205 4.32 -8.13 -12.85
CA LEU A 205 4.63 -7.50 -14.14
C LEU A 205 3.43 -6.73 -14.71
N GLY A 206 2.23 -7.34 -14.68
CA GLY A 206 0.99 -6.69 -15.11
C GLY A 206 0.67 -5.38 -14.37
N PHE A 207 1.07 -5.30 -13.10
CA PHE A 207 0.89 -4.11 -12.26
C PHE A 207 1.98 -3.05 -12.41
N MET A 208 3.10 -3.36 -13.08
CA MET A 208 4.11 -2.35 -13.40
C MET A 208 3.59 -1.36 -14.45
N GLY A 209 3.95 -0.09 -14.29
CA GLY A 209 3.62 0.97 -15.24
C GLY A 209 4.60 1.11 -16.42
N THR A 210 5.75 0.42 -16.38
CA THR A 210 6.82 0.57 -17.39
C THR A 210 6.51 -0.20 -18.68
N PRO A 211 6.74 0.38 -19.88
CA PRO A 211 6.50 -0.33 -21.15
C PRO A 211 7.24 -1.68 -21.27
N SER A 212 8.45 -1.77 -20.71
CA SER A 212 9.26 -2.99 -20.68
C SER A 212 8.56 -4.17 -20.00
N ALA A 213 7.67 -3.93 -19.04
CA ALA A 213 6.90 -5.00 -18.40
C ALA A 213 5.87 -5.60 -19.35
N GLY A 214 5.28 -4.76 -20.21
CA GLY A 214 4.37 -5.19 -21.28
C GLY A 214 5.08 -6.05 -22.32
N GLU A 215 6.29 -5.67 -22.72
CA GLU A 215 7.13 -6.43 -23.67
C GLU A 215 7.53 -7.80 -23.09
N GLN A 216 7.95 -7.84 -21.81
CA GLN A 216 8.26 -9.10 -21.13
C GLN A 216 7.06 -10.05 -21.09
N LEU A 217 5.84 -9.53 -20.88
CA LEU A 217 4.62 -10.33 -20.94
C LEU A 217 4.36 -10.86 -22.35
N ASP A 218 4.58 -10.06 -23.40
CA ASP A 218 4.41 -10.50 -24.79
C ASP A 218 5.41 -11.62 -25.14
N THR A 219 6.68 -11.46 -24.77
CA THR A 219 7.70 -12.49 -24.94
C THR A 219 7.32 -13.78 -24.21
N TRP A 220 6.89 -13.68 -22.95
CA TRP A 220 6.49 -14.85 -22.17
C TRP A 220 5.30 -15.57 -22.82
N ILE A 221 4.29 -14.83 -23.30
CA ILE A 221 3.11 -15.40 -23.98
C ILE A 221 3.51 -16.10 -25.28
N ALA A 222 4.41 -15.52 -26.06
CA ALA A 222 4.85 -16.09 -27.34
C ALA A 222 5.69 -17.36 -27.18
N GLU A 223 6.52 -17.44 -26.13
CA GLU A 223 7.42 -18.58 -25.90
C GLU A 223 6.73 -19.79 -25.27
N LYS A 224 5.65 -19.58 -24.50
CA LYS A 224 5.01 -20.64 -23.71
C LYS A 224 3.78 -21.21 -24.41
N LYS A 225 3.62 -22.53 -24.33
CA LYS A 225 2.44 -23.22 -24.85
C LYS A 225 1.18 -22.82 -24.04
N PRO A 226 -0.02 -22.88 -24.66
CA PRO A 226 -1.28 -22.68 -23.96
C PRO A 226 -1.39 -23.56 -22.71
N SER A 227 -1.64 -22.91 -21.57
CA SER A 227 -1.68 -23.49 -20.23
C SER A 227 -2.35 -22.50 -19.27
N TRP A 228 -2.63 -22.92 -18.04
CA TRP A 228 -3.13 -22.02 -17.01
C TRP A 228 -2.22 -20.80 -16.77
N LEU A 229 -0.90 -21.00 -16.76
CA LEU A 229 0.07 -19.89 -16.64
C LEU A 229 0.03 -18.93 -17.83
N HIS A 230 -0.21 -19.47 -19.03
CA HIS A 230 -0.42 -18.65 -20.22
C HIS A 230 -1.69 -17.81 -20.13
N ASP A 231 -2.77 -18.33 -19.56
CA ASP A 231 -3.97 -17.52 -19.29
C ASP A 231 -3.71 -16.45 -18.22
N CYS A 232 -2.91 -16.75 -17.20
CA CYS A 232 -2.47 -15.76 -16.22
C CYS A 232 -1.63 -14.64 -16.87
N ALA A 233 -0.67 -14.99 -17.73
CA ALA A 233 0.14 -14.01 -18.46
C ALA A 233 -0.72 -13.09 -19.35
N ARG A 234 -1.67 -13.66 -20.09
CA ARG A 234 -2.62 -12.88 -20.91
C ARG A 234 -3.46 -11.93 -20.07
N ARG A 235 -3.95 -12.36 -18.90
CA ARG A 235 -4.71 -11.49 -17.99
C ARG A 235 -3.82 -10.36 -17.44
N ALA A 236 -2.61 -10.68 -17.02
CA ALA A 236 -1.63 -9.69 -16.57
C ALA A 236 -1.31 -8.65 -17.66
N LYS A 237 -1.20 -9.08 -18.93
CA LYS A 237 -1.01 -8.19 -20.07
C LYS A 237 -2.19 -7.21 -20.24
N ILE A 238 -3.42 -7.69 -20.17
CA ILE A 238 -4.61 -6.81 -20.25
C ILE A 238 -4.61 -5.80 -19.09
N ILE A 239 -4.24 -6.23 -17.87
CA ILE A 239 -4.11 -5.32 -16.72
C ILE A 239 -3.06 -4.23 -17.00
N HIS A 240 -1.91 -4.60 -17.57
CA HIS A 240 -0.87 -3.66 -17.94
C HIS A 240 -1.35 -2.65 -19.00
N GLU A 241 -1.91 -3.15 -20.11
CA GLU A 241 -2.42 -2.34 -21.21
C GLU A 241 -3.49 -1.35 -20.77
N ARG A 242 -4.36 -1.75 -19.83
CA ARG A 242 -5.37 -0.84 -19.28
C ARG A 242 -4.76 0.40 -18.62
N ASN A 243 -3.62 0.27 -17.94
CA ASN A 243 -2.91 1.44 -17.41
C ASN A 243 -2.27 2.28 -18.52
N GLN A 244 -1.74 1.64 -19.58
CA GLN A 244 -1.23 2.37 -20.75
C GLN A 244 -2.34 3.14 -21.47
N TRP A 245 -3.52 2.55 -21.63
CA TRP A 245 -4.69 3.24 -22.17
C TRP A 245 -5.14 4.39 -21.27
N ALA A 246 -5.11 4.21 -19.94
CA ALA A 246 -5.43 5.29 -19.01
C ALA A 246 -4.47 6.47 -19.15
N HIS A 247 -3.16 6.21 -19.26
CA HIS A 247 -2.16 7.23 -19.59
C HIS A 247 -2.50 7.96 -20.89
N HIS A 248 -2.63 7.21 -21.99
CA HIS A 248 -2.89 7.76 -23.32
C HIS A 248 -4.13 8.67 -23.33
N TRP A 249 -5.25 8.19 -22.78
CA TRP A 249 -6.50 8.94 -22.76
C TRP A 249 -6.46 10.15 -21.82
N PHE A 250 -5.74 10.06 -20.70
CA PHE A 250 -5.58 11.20 -19.80
C PHE A 250 -4.69 12.28 -20.41
N GLU A 251 -3.56 11.91 -21.01
CA GLU A 251 -2.69 12.84 -21.73
C GLU A 251 -3.42 13.51 -22.90
N ARG A 252 -4.24 12.75 -23.64
CA ARG A 252 -5.10 13.32 -24.69
C ARG A 252 -6.13 14.28 -24.11
N PHE A 253 -6.75 13.98 -22.98
CA PHE A 253 -7.63 14.92 -22.29
C PHE A 253 -6.92 16.24 -21.94
N VAL A 254 -5.70 16.15 -21.42
CA VAL A 254 -4.90 17.30 -20.99
C VAL A 254 -4.46 18.17 -22.17
N ASN A 255 -3.98 17.55 -23.25
CA ASN A 255 -3.30 18.26 -24.33
C ASN A 255 -4.21 18.64 -25.52
N HIS A 256 -5.36 17.98 -25.71
CA HIS A 256 -6.17 18.21 -26.89
C HIS A 256 -6.88 19.58 -26.85
N GLU A 257 -6.73 20.36 -27.92
CA GLU A 257 -7.25 21.72 -28.01
C GLU A 257 -8.78 21.75 -28.02
N GLU A 258 -9.39 20.91 -28.85
CA GLU A 258 -10.84 20.80 -28.98
C GLU A 258 -11.49 20.24 -27.71
N LYS A 259 -12.46 20.98 -27.15
CA LYS A 259 -13.13 20.64 -25.89
C LYS A 259 -13.89 19.31 -25.96
N LEU A 260 -14.55 19.02 -27.09
CA LEU A 260 -15.33 17.80 -27.26
C LEU A 260 -14.43 16.55 -27.25
N GLN A 261 -13.29 16.61 -27.94
CA GLN A 261 -12.31 15.53 -27.99
C GLN A 261 -11.64 15.30 -26.63
N ALA A 262 -11.29 16.39 -25.92
CA ALA A 262 -10.76 16.27 -24.56
C ALA A 262 -11.77 15.62 -23.62
N TRP A 263 -13.05 16.03 -23.70
CA TRP A 263 -14.13 15.43 -22.91
C TRP A 263 -14.31 13.94 -23.25
N ALA A 264 -14.31 13.57 -24.53
CA ALA A 264 -14.39 12.17 -24.96
C ALA A 264 -13.21 11.34 -24.43
N ALA A 265 -11.99 11.87 -24.53
CA ALA A 265 -10.79 11.25 -23.99
C ALA A 265 -10.88 11.06 -22.47
N PHE A 266 -11.41 12.04 -21.73
CA PHE A 266 -11.62 11.91 -20.29
C PHE A 266 -12.59 10.77 -19.94
N HIS A 267 -13.67 10.60 -20.70
CA HIS A 267 -14.59 9.46 -20.48
C HIS A 267 -13.95 8.11 -20.77
N LEU A 268 -13.11 8.01 -21.80
CA LEU A 268 -12.34 6.80 -22.09
C LEU A 268 -11.35 6.51 -20.97
N PHE A 269 -10.64 7.52 -20.48
CA PHE A 269 -9.78 7.43 -19.29
C PHE A 269 -10.54 6.85 -18.08
N LEU A 270 -11.74 7.35 -17.78
CA LEU A 270 -12.54 6.85 -16.65
C LEU A 270 -12.93 5.37 -16.78
N ARG A 271 -12.90 4.78 -17.98
CA ARG A 271 -13.20 3.35 -18.21
C ARG A 271 -12.00 2.44 -17.94
N CYS A 272 -10.78 2.96 -18.01
CA CYS A 272 -9.55 2.20 -17.83
C CYS A 272 -8.82 2.51 -16.52
N VAL A 273 -9.07 3.67 -15.90
CA VAL A 273 -8.35 4.14 -14.69
C VAL A 273 -8.44 3.17 -13.50
N ASP A 274 -7.33 3.02 -12.80
CA ASP A 274 -7.18 2.33 -11.50
C ASP A 274 -6.27 3.16 -10.56
N ARG A 275 -5.94 2.65 -9.36
CA ARG A 275 -5.15 3.40 -8.37
C ARG A 275 -3.76 3.80 -8.87
N ARG A 276 -3.18 3.16 -9.90
CA ARG A 276 -1.88 3.56 -10.47
C ARG A 276 -1.90 4.99 -11.03
N PHE A 277 -3.08 5.54 -11.34
CA PHE A 277 -3.24 6.96 -11.66
C PHE A 277 -2.53 7.88 -10.66
N TRP A 278 -2.52 7.56 -9.36
CA TRP A 278 -1.87 8.36 -8.32
C TRP A 278 -0.33 8.31 -8.33
N LEU A 279 0.27 7.49 -9.21
CA LEU A 279 1.71 7.45 -9.45
C LEU A 279 2.15 8.52 -10.46
N TRP A 280 1.29 8.84 -11.43
CA TRP A 280 1.66 9.62 -12.61
C TRP A 280 0.71 10.79 -12.93
N GLY A 281 -0.59 10.64 -12.72
CA GLY A 281 -1.62 11.58 -13.18
C GLY A 281 -1.52 12.98 -12.59
N GLU A 282 -1.15 13.07 -11.30
CA GLU A 282 -0.94 14.37 -10.63
C GLU A 282 0.24 15.14 -11.25
N LYS A 283 1.29 14.46 -11.71
CA LYS A 283 2.42 15.10 -12.39
C LYS A 283 2.01 15.63 -13.75
N VAL A 284 1.22 14.86 -14.51
CA VAL A 284 0.73 15.26 -15.84
C VAL A 284 -0.15 16.51 -15.75
N ILE A 285 -1.14 16.53 -14.84
CA ILE A 285 -2.08 17.67 -14.73
C ILE A 285 -1.48 18.91 -14.07
N SER A 286 -0.42 18.75 -13.27
CA SER A 286 0.26 19.87 -12.60
C SER A 286 1.38 20.48 -13.45
N SER A 287 1.58 19.98 -14.68
CA SER A 287 2.55 20.59 -15.60
C SER A 287 2.14 22.05 -15.91
N PRO A 288 3.10 22.99 -15.97
CA PRO A 288 2.81 24.41 -16.24
C PRO A 288 2.16 24.64 -17.60
N ASP A 289 2.34 23.73 -18.56
CA ASP A 289 1.77 23.81 -19.91
C ASP A 289 0.28 23.43 -19.97
N VAL A 290 -0.27 22.93 -18.86
CA VAL A 290 -1.67 22.51 -18.79
C VAL A 290 -2.57 23.74 -18.78
N ARG A 291 -3.48 23.77 -19.75
CA ARG A 291 -4.54 24.78 -19.82
C ARG A 291 -5.35 24.85 -18.54
N TYR A 292 -5.57 26.05 -18.02
CA TYR A 292 -6.31 26.28 -16.77
C TYR A 292 -7.68 25.58 -16.75
N GLU A 293 -8.41 25.57 -17.87
CA GLU A 293 -9.73 24.92 -17.95
C GLU A 293 -9.65 23.40 -17.75
N ARG A 294 -8.53 22.76 -18.12
CA ARG A 294 -8.30 21.32 -17.89
C ARG A 294 -8.01 21.04 -16.43
N LEU A 295 -7.22 21.91 -15.78
CA LEU A 295 -6.94 21.82 -14.35
C LEU A 295 -8.22 21.98 -13.52
N GLU A 296 -9.06 22.96 -13.85
CA GLU A 296 -10.35 23.15 -13.18
C GLU A 296 -11.30 21.98 -13.42
N HIS A 297 -11.38 21.45 -14.65
CA HIS A 297 -12.16 20.25 -14.93
C HIS A 297 -11.68 19.04 -14.10
N TYR A 298 -10.37 18.83 -14.01
CA TYR A 298 -9.78 17.79 -13.16
C TYR A 298 -10.16 17.98 -11.68
N ARG A 299 -10.05 19.20 -11.14
CA ARG A 299 -10.42 19.51 -9.76
C ARG A 299 -11.90 19.22 -9.49
N ALA A 300 -12.78 19.67 -10.38
CA ALA A 300 -14.22 19.43 -10.30
C ALA A 300 -14.57 17.93 -10.38
N CYS A 301 -13.85 17.17 -11.19
CA CYS A 301 -14.10 15.74 -11.42
C CYS A 301 -13.26 14.79 -10.54
N ARG A 302 -12.44 15.30 -9.61
CA ARG A 302 -11.56 14.47 -8.77
C ARG A 302 -12.33 13.38 -8.01
N GLY A 303 -13.50 13.71 -7.48
CA GLY A 303 -14.39 12.74 -6.82
C GLY A 303 -14.87 11.63 -7.76
N SER A 304 -15.19 11.97 -9.02
CA SER A 304 -15.56 11.00 -10.04
C SER A 304 -14.41 10.05 -10.40
N ILE A 305 -13.17 10.55 -10.45
CA ILE A 305 -11.98 9.72 -10.67
C ILE A 305 -11.85 8.69 -9.54
N VAL A 306 -11.90 9.14 -8.28
CA VAL A 306 -11.84 8.25 -7.09
C VAL A 306 -12.93 7.18 -7.16
N GLN A 307 -14.17 7.56 -7.49
CA GLN A 307 -15.27 6.61 -7.61
C GLN A 307 -15.06 5.60 -8.75
N LYS A 308 -14.53 6.05 -9.89
CA LYS A 308 -14.27 5.18 -11.05
C LYS A 308 -13.11 4.23 -10.82
N VAL A 309 -12.04 4.69 -10.18
CA VAL A 309 -10.94 3.83 -9.71
C VAL A 309 -11.50 2.69 -8.85
N LYS A 310 -12.27 3.03 -7.80
CA LYS A 310 -12.90 2.03 -6.93
C LYS A 310 -13.79 1.07 -7.71
N LYS A 311 -14.68 1.59 -8.57
CA LYS A 311 -15.61 0.78 -9.36
C LYS A 311 -14.87 -0.15 -10.32
N ASN A 312 -13.81 0.33 -10.98
CA ASN A 312 -13.03 -0.46 -11.91
C ASN A 312 -12.27 -1.56 -11.16
N GLU A 313 -11.78 -1.36 -9.95
CA GLU A 313 -11.11 -2.43 -9.20
C GLU A 313 -12.09 -3.46 -8.60
N GLU A 314 -13.30 -3.02 -8.20
CA GLU A 314 -14.31 -3.89 -7.58
C GLU A 314 -15.20 -4.63 -8.58
N LYS A 315 -15.48 -4.04 -9.75
CA LYS A 315 -16.44 -4.55 -10.75
C LYS A 315 -15.84 -4.78 -12.13
N SER A 316 -14.53 -4.62 -12.32
CA SER A 316 -13.88 -5.07 -13.56
C SER A 316 -13.91 -6.60 -13.66
N PRO A 317 -13.62 -7.17 -14.83
CA PRO A 317 -13.32 -8.60 -14.97
C PRO A 317 -12.23 -9.12 -14.02
N PHE A 318 -11.47 -8.26 -13.34
CA PHE A 318 -10.39 -8.67 -12.44
C PHE A 318 -10.81 -8.81 -10.97
N GLU A 319 -11.88 -8.13 -10.52
CA GLU A 319 -12.38 -8.16 -9.13
C GLU A 319 -11.26 -8.31 -8.07
N LEU A 320 -10.30 -7.37 -8.00
CA LEU A 320 -8.98 -7.58 -7.38
C LEU A 320 -9.01 -8.15 -5.94
N LYS A 321 -10.04 -7.80 -5.17
CA LYS A 321 -10.20 -8.26 -3.77
C LYS A 321 -10.73 -9.69 -3.63
N LYS A 322 -11.27 -10.26 -4.69
CA LYS A 322 -11.88 -11.59 -4.72
C LYS A 322 -11.10 -12.57 -5.58
N CYS A 323 -10.13 -12.08 -6.34
CA CYS A 323 -9.30 -12.92 -7.20
C CYS A 323 -7.90 -13.06 -6.63
N LEU A 324 -7.25 -14.18 -6.94
CA LEU A 324 -5.82 -14.38 -6.85
C LEU A 324 -5.35 -14.88 -8.21
N VAL A 325 -4.35 -14.21 -8.78
CA VAL A 325 -3.82 -14.39 -10.13
C VAL A 325 -4.91 -14.48 -11.20
N GLY A 326 -5.96 -13.65 -11.04
CA GLY A 326 -7.08 -13.52 -11.96
C GLY A 326 -8.22 -14.52 -11.75
N TRP A 327 -8.16 -15.36 -10.73
CA TRP A 327 -9.17 -16.39 -10.45
C TRP A 327 -9.86 -16.15 -9.12
N LYS A 328 -11.19 -16.26 -9.10
CA LYS A 328 -11.98 -16.05 -7.88
C LYS A 328 -11.58 -17.06 -6.80
N VAL A 329 -11.27 -16.55 -5.62
CA VAL A 329 -11.01 -17.34 -4.42
C VAL A 329 -12.26 -17.25 -3.55
N GLN A 330 -12.83 -18.39 -3.17
CA GLN A 330 -13.91 -18.41 -2.19
C GLN A 330 -13.33 -18.14 -0.80
N GLU A 331 -13.99 -17.26 -0.05
CA GLU A 331 -13.71 -17.05 1.37
C GLU A 331 -13.89 -18.40 2.08
N SER A 332 -12.80 -18.98 2.62
CA SER A 332 -12.66 -20.33 3.23
C SER A 332 -12.23 -21.52 2.36
N GLN A 333 -12.01 -21.38 1.05
CA GLN A 333 -11.40 -22.46 0.26
C GLN A 333 -9.87 -22.34 0.24
N LEU A 334 -9.19 -23.33 0.82
CA LEU A 334 -7.78 -23.58 0.53
C LEU A 334 -7.68 -24.15 -0.88
N TRP A 335 -7.00 -23.45 -1.79
CA TRP A 335 -6.68 -24.03 -3.09
C TRP A 335 -5.86 -25.31 -2.88
N PRO A 336 -6.01 -26.34 -3.74
CA PRO A 336 -5.31 -27.62 -3.57
C PRO A 336 -3.78 -27.49 -3.43
N TRP A 337 -3.19 -26.47 -4.03
CA TRP A 337 -1.76 -26.16 -3.96
C TRP A 337 -1.36 -25.18 -2.83
N LEU A 338 -2.32 -24.53 -2.17
CA LEU A 338 -2.03 -23.65 -1.02
C LEU A 338 -1.51 -24.46 0.19
N GLY A 339 -1.82 -25.76 0.25
CA GLY A 339 -1.33 -26.66 1.28
C GLY A 339 0.20 -26.78 1.32
N ALA A 340 0.89 -26.64 0.17
CA ALA A 340 2.35 -26.64 0.11
C ALA A 340 2.95 -25.34 0.70
N TYR A 341 2.32 -24.18 0.47
CA TYR A 341 2.74 -22.90 1.02
C TYR A 341 2.62 -22.82 2.54
N LEU A 342 1.61 -23.49 3.12
CA LEU A 342 1.41 -23.51 4.56
C LEU A 342 2.38 -24.45 5.30
N GLN A 343 3.23 -25.19 4.61
CA GLN A 343 4.17 -26.11 5.23
C GLN A 343 5.60 -25.55 5.34
N GLU A 344 5.99 -24.59 4.49
CA GLU A 344 7.39 -24.16 4.39
C GLU A 344 7.76 -22.92 5.23
N ASP A 345 6.81 -22.05 5.58
CA ASP A 345 7.12 -20.75 6.23
C ASP A 345 6.20 -20.36 7.42
N SER A 346 5.27 -21.22 7.84
CA SER A 346 4.28 -20.84 8.87
C SER A 346 4.82 -21.01 10.29
N GLU A 347 4.68 -19.97 11.12
CA GLU A 347 4.76 -20.11 12.58
C GLU A 347 3.70 -21.14 13.04
N PRO A 348 3.93 -21.89 14.13
CA PRO A 348 3.05 -22.98 14.58
C PRO A 348 1.58 -22.57 14.75
N GLU A 349 1.31 -21.30 15.05
CA GLU A 349 -0.04 -20.75 15.21
C GLU A 349 -0.81 -20.63 13.88
N ASP A 350 -0.14 -20.24 12.79
CA ASP A 350 -0.75 -20.13 11.45
C ASP A 350 -1.10 -21.53 10.90
N LEU A 351 -0.25 -22.51 11.21
CA LEU A 351 -0.47 -23.92 10.90
C LEU A 351 -1.65 -24.48 11.72
N ALA A 352 -1.77 -24.10 13.00
CA ALA A 352 -2.87 -24.50 13.87
C ALA A 352 -4.21 -23.86 13.46
N GLU A 353 -4.21 -22.61 12.97
CA GLU A 353 -5.42 -21.96 12.47
C GLU A 353 -5.88 -22.54 11.13
N ALA A 354 -4.94 -22.86 10.22
CA ALA A 354 -5.24 -23.58 8.99
C ALA A 354 -5.76 -25.01 9.23
N GLN A 355 -5.21 -25.71 10.22
CA GLN A 355 -5.70 -27.03 10.65
C GLN A 355 -7.09 -26.96 11.30
N ARG A 356 -7.36 -25.92 12.11
CA ARG A 356 -8.69 -25.66 12.69
C ARG A 356 -9.73 -25.33 11.62
N LEU A 357 -9.36 -24.60 10.59
CA LEU A 357 -10.23 -24.32 9.44
C LEU A 357 -10.51 -25.61 8.65
N ARG A 358 -9.49 -26.46 8.41
CA ARG A 358 -9.68 -27.80 7.80
C ARG A 358 -10.65 -28.67 8.60
N ALA A 359 -10.49 -28.75 9.91
CA ALA A 359 -11.37 -29.53 10.79
C ALA A 359 -12.81 -29.01 10.86
N LYS A 360 -13.05 -27.74 10.52
CA LYS A 360 -14.40 -27.17 10.39
C LYS A 360 -15.05 -27.41 9.03
N THR A 361 -14.25 -27.70 8.01
CA THR A 361 -14.70 -27.98 6.64
C THR A 361 -14.86 -29.46 6.31
N ASP A 362 -14.77 -30.36 7.29
CA ASP A 362 -15.22 -31.76 7.15
C ASP A 362 -16.75 -31.80 7.03
N VAL A 363 -17.23 -31.33 5.88
CA VAL A 363 -18.51 -31.72 5.30
C VAL A 363 -18.33 -33.16 4.84
N ALA A 364 -19.28 -34.01 5.22
CA ALA A 364 -19.36 -35.43 4.90
C ALA A 364 -18.91 -35.77 3.47
N PRO A 365 -18.33 -36.97 3.24
CA PRO A 365 -17.78 -37.34 1.95
C PRO A 365 -18.82 -37.13 0.84
N ILE A 366 -18.36 -36.49 -0.24
CA ILE A 366 -19.13 -36.25 -1.46
C ILE A 366 -19.78 -37.58 -1.86
N ASN A 367 -21.11 -37.61 -1.88
CA ASN A 367 -21.90 -38.75 -2.31
C ASN A 367 -21.49 -39.12 -3.76
N ASP A 368 -21.09 -40.37 -3.98
CA ASP A 368 -20.58 -40.94 -5.24
C ASP A 368 -21.55 -40.79 -6.44
N ASP A 369 -22.79 -40.36 -6.18
CA ASP A 369 -23.83 -40.12 -7.18
C ASP A 369 -23.49 -39.00 -8.17
N LEU A 370 -22.74 -37.95 -7.77
CA LEU A 370 -22.37 -36.85 -8.68
C LEU A 370 -21.24 -37.21 -9.64
N LEU A 371 -20.34 -38.12 -9.25
CA LEU A 371 -19.30 -38.64 -10.13
C LEU A 371 -19.88 -39.63 -11.17
N ASN A 372 -20.95 -40.35 -10.81
CA ASN A 372 -21.65 -41.27 -11.70
C ASN A 372 -22.60 -40.55 -12.68
N ALA A 373 -23.18 -39.41 -12.30
CA ALA A 373 -23.98 -38.58 -13.20
C ALA A 373 -23.16 -38.00 -14.37
N ALA A 374 -21.88 -37.67 -14.13
CA ALA A 374 -20.97 -37.17 -15.17
C ALA A 374 -20.49 -38.25 -16.15
N LYS A 375 -20.51 -39.54 -15.76
CA LYS A 375 -20.11 -40.66 -16.62
C LYS A 375 -21.21 -41.13 -17.58
N ASN A 376 -22.48 -40.84 -17.29
CA ASN A 376 -23.62 -41.30 -18.09
C ASN A 376 -24.17 -40.24 -19.07
N ALA A 377 -23.67 -39.01 -19.06
CA ALA A 377 -24.12 -37.94 -19.97
C ALA A 377 -23.39 -37.93 -21.33
N GLY A 378 -22.67 -39.00 -21.69
CA GLY A 378 -21.85 -39.06 -22.89
C GLY A 378 -21.76 -40.44 -23.52
N ARG A 379 -22.89 -40.96 -24.01
CA ARG A 379 -22.95 -41.96 -25.09
C ARG A 379 -24.17 -41.64 -25.97
N PRO A 380 -24.09 -41.85 -27.30
CA PRO A 380 -24.90 -41.19 -28.30
C PRO A 380 -26.41 -41.37 -28.14
#